data_AF-A0A9W4WPY5-F1
#
_entry.id   AF-A0A9W4WPY5-F1
#
_cell.length_a   1.000
_cell.length_b   1.000
_cell.length_c   1.000
_cell.angle_alpha   90.00
_cell.angle_beta   90.00
_cell.angle_gamma   90.00
#
_symmetry.space_group_name_H-M   'P 1'
#
loop_
_entity.id
_entity.type
_entity.pdbx_description
1 polymer ?
#
loop_
_entity_poly.entity_id
_entity_poly.type
_entity_poly.pdbx_seq_one_letter_code
_entity_poly.pdbx_strand_id
1 'polypeptide(L)'
;MGVEDERGDRGQTRKIVNFVLQQENIDPRRQGSSGGSAIYLALLSVLHQKPISHSVAATGNLIMSEQKGMVNGREILLASGTNLPIAGLEEKVAACAEKGLNRLVLSKYQTAPLLSS
;
A
#
# COMPACT_ATOMS: atom_id res chain seq x y z
N MET A 1 15.13 34.76 6.76
CA MET A 1 15.29 34.18 5.40
C MET A 1 15.85 32.79 5.56
N GLY A 2 15.24 31.78 4.93
CA GLY A 2 15.70 30.39 4.98
C GLY A 2 14.56 29.38 4.89
N VAL A 3 13.72 29.50 3.86
CA VAL A 3 12.65 28.53 3.54
C VAL A 3 13.10 27.71 2.33
N GLU A 4 14.26 27.08 2.42
CA GLU A 4 14.83 26.31 1.29
C GLU A 4 15.64 25.14 1.83
N ASP A 5 14.98 24.04 2.24
CA ASP A 5 15.65 22.73 2.29
C ASP A 5 14.74 21.49 2.28
N GLU A 6 13.41 21.63 2.33
CA GLU A 6 12.52 20.45 2.36
C GLU A 6 12.15 19.85 0.98
N ARG A 7 12.65 20.42 -0.13
CA ARG A 7 12.29 19.98 -1.49
C ARG A 7 13.24 18.94 -2.09
N GLY A 8 14.47 18.83 -1.58
CA GLY A 8 15.49 17.89 -2.11
C GLY A 8 15.20 16.42 -1.80
N ASP A 9 14.55 16.14 -0.68
CA ASP A 9 14.41 14.78 -0.12
C ASP A 9 13.21 13.99 -0.71
N ARG A 10 12.13 14.71 -1.04
CA ARG A 10 10.89 14.10 -1.58
C ARG A 10 11.08 13.51 -2.97
N GLY A 11 12.00 14.05 -3.77
CA GLY A 11 12.32 13.57 -5.12
C GLY A 11 13.12 12.27 -5.12
N GLN A 12 14.09 12.12 -4.21
CA GLN A 12 14.84 10.87 -4.03
C GLN A 12 13.98 9.77 -3.40
N THR A 13 13.17 10.13 -2.41
CA THR A 13 12.19 9.23 -1.80
C THR A 13 11.31 8.55 -2.85
N ARG A 14 10.73 9.34 -3.79
CA ARG A 14 9.91 8.79 -4.89
C ARG A 14 10.69 7.83 -5.79
N LYS A 15 11.96 8.11 -6.08
CA LYS A 15 12.82 7.24 -6.89
C LYS A 15 13.12 5.92 -6.20
N ILE A 16 13.42 5.95 -4.90
CA ILE A 16 13.70 4.74 -4.10
C ILE A 16 12.44 3.89 -3.97
N VAL A 17 11.29 4.51 -3.67
CA VAL A 17 10.00 3.83 -3.61
C VAL A 17 9.66 3.15 -4.94
N ASN A 18 9.79 3.88 -6.05
CA ASN A 18 9.54 3.31 -7.38
C ASN A 18 10.51 2.17 -7.73
N PHE A 19 11.78 2.29 -7.35
CA PHE A 19 12.78 1.25 -7.58
C PHE A 19 12.48 -0.02 -6.78
N VAL A 20 12.15 0.09 -5.49
CA VAL A 20 11.84 -1.06 -4.63
C VAL A 20 10.54 -1.74 -5.06
N LEU A 21 9.51 -0.98 -5.46
CA LEU A 21 8.27 -1.53 -5.97
C LEU A 21 8.40 -2.16 -7.37
N GLN A 22 9.44 -1.80 -8.14
CA GLN A 22 9.75 -2.42 -9.43
C GLN A 22 10.65 -3.67 -9.30
N GLN A 23 11.31 -3.89 -8.16
CA GLN A 23 12.27 -4.97 -7.92
C GLN A 23 11.72 -6.15 -7.09
N GLU A 24 10.48 -6.57 -7.32
CA GLU A 24 10.03 -7.85 -6.76
C GLU A 24 10.63 -9.03 -7.55
N ASN A 25 11.81 -9.48 -7.16
CA ASN A 25 12.37 -10.79 -7.49
C ASN A 25 11.68 -11.86 -6.62
N ILE A 26 10.35 -11.97 -6.78
CA ILE A 26 9.49 -12.90 -6.06
C ILE A 26 9.10 -14.01 -7.03
N ASP A 27 9.14 -15.26 -6.55
CA ASP A 27 8.72 -16.47 -7.28
C ASP A 27 7.51 -16.18 -8.19
N PRO A 28 7.63 -16.35 -9.52
CA PRO A 28 6.59 -15.96 -10.48
C PRO A 28 5.24 -16.65 -10.24
N ARG A 29 5.18 -17.71 -9.42
CA ARG A 29 3.93 -18.37 -9.00
C ARG A 29 3.18 -17.67 -7.86
N ARG A 30 3.79 -16.65 -7.23
CA ARG A 30 3.21 -15.83 -6.15
C ARG A 30 2.94 -14.38 -6.62
N GLN A 31 2.69 -14.18 -7.91
CA GLN A 31 2.43 -12.85 -8.46
C GLN A 31 1.12 -12.27 -7.93
N GLY A 32 1.23 -11.21 -7.13
CA GLY A 32 0.13 -10.34 -6.78
C GLY A 32 0.66 -9.03 -6.19
N SER A 33 0.28 -7.88 -6.77
CA SER A 33 0.76 -6.54 -6.37
C SER A 33 0.22 -6.03 -5.03
N SER A 34 -0.41 -6.90 -4.24
CA SER A 34 -1.10 -6.55 -3.00
C SER A 34 -0.18 -6.25 -1.81
N GLY A 35 1.14 -6.38 -1.98
CA GLY A 35 2.16 -5.96 -1.01
C GLY A 35 2.56 -4.49 -1.10
N GLY A 36 2.13 -3.77 -2.16
CA GLY A 36 2.59 -2.40 -2.44
C GLY A 36 2.41 -1.43 -1.28
N SER A 37 1.25 -1.46 -0.61
CA SER A 37 0.98 -0.64 0.57
C SER A 37 1.91 -0.93 1.75
N ALA A 38 2.25 -2.21 2.00
CA ALA A 38 3.15 -2.58 3.09
C ALA A 38 4.58 -2.09 2.83
N ILE A 39 5.06 -2.26 1.60
CA ILE A 39 6.39 -1.78 1.18
C ILE A 39 6.48 -0.27 1.29
N TYR A 40 5.46 0.45 0.80
CA TYR A 40 5.42 1.90 0.87
C TYR A 40 5.43 2.42 2.31
N LEU A 41 4.64 1.81 3.20
CA LEU A 41 4.66 2.17 4.62
C LEU A 41 6.01 1.87 5.27
N ALA A 42 6.62 0.72 4.97
CA ALA A 42 7.95 0.38 5.49
C ALA A 42 8.99 1.43 5.11
N LEU A 43 8.99 1.88 3.86
CA LEU A 43 9.87 2.95 3.38
C LEU A 43 9.60 4.29 4.08
N LEU A 44 8.32 4.68 4.22
CA LEU A 44 7.96 5.89 4.97
C LEU A 44 8.40 5.81 6.44
N SER A 45 8.33 4.63 7.06
CA SER A 45 8.75 4.43 8.45
C SER A 45 10.23 4.74 8.64
N VAL A 46 11.07 4.33 7.68
CA VAL A 46 12.51 4.58 7.68
C VAL A 46 12.79 6.06 7.48
N LEU A 47 12.17 6.67 6.45
CA LEU A 47 12.39 8.08 6.10
C LEU A 47 11.96 9.03 7.22
N HIS A 48 10.83 8.74 7.85
CA HIS A 48 10.33 9.57 8.95
C HIS A 48 10.86 9.16 10.33
N GLN A 49 11.68 8.12 10.40
CA GLN A 49 12.17 7.53 11.67
C GLN A 49 11.02 7.23 12.65
N LYS A 50 9.89 6.74 12.12
CA LYS A 50 8.69 6.44 12.89
C LYS A 50 8.39 4.95 12.78
N PRO A 51 8.52 4.17 13.88
CA PRO A 51 8.26 2.74 13.83
C PRO A 51 6.80 2.44 13.51
N ILE A 52 6.56 1.37 12.76
CA ILE A 52 5.23 0.82 12.51
C ILE A 52 4.87 -0.13 13.65
N SER A 53 3.61 -0.09 14.10
CA SER A 53 3.12 -1.07 15.08
C SER A 53 3.12 -2.47 14.47
N HIS A 54 3.69 -3.44 15.19
CA HIS A 54 3.66 -4.86 14.84
C HIS A 54 2.25 -5.46 14.88
N SER A 55 1.26 -4.73 15.42
CA SER A 55 -0.15 -5.13 15.44
C SER A 55 -0.91 -4.72 14.16
N VAL A 56 -0.25 -4.06 13.21
CA VAL A 56 -0.87 -3.51 12.00
C VAL A 56 -0.42 -4.30 10.78
N ALA A 57 -1.38 -4.81 10.02
CA ALA A 57 -1.19 -5.31 8.66
C ALA A 57 -1.63 -4.24 7.65
N ALA A 58 -0.94 -4.18 6.51
CA ALA A 58 -1.32 -3.33 5.40
C ALA A 58 -1.29 -4.15 4.11
N THR A 59 -2.32 -3.98 3.28
CA THR A 59 -2.38 -4.65 1.98
C THR A 59 -3.08 -3.77 0.96
N GLY A 60 -2.67 -3.91 -0.28
CA GLY A 60 -3.23 -3.17 -1.39
C GLY A 60 -2.19 -2.78 -2.42
N ASN A 61 -2.66 -2.54 -3.63
CA ASN A 61 -1.83 -2.12 -4.75
C ASN A 61 -1.82 -0.59 -4.83
N LEU A 62 -0.65 0.03 -4.84
CA LEU A 62 -0.54 1.49 -4.86
C LEU A 62 -0.29 2.01 -6.27
N ILE A 63 -1.02 3.06 -6.63
CA ILE A 63 -0.76 3.82 -7.84
C ILE A 63 0.40 4.78 -7.60
N MET A 64 1.46 4.70 -8.41
CA MET A 64 2.63 5.57 -8.28
C MET A 64 2.53 6.87 -9.07
N SER A 65 1.70 6.92 -10.11
CA SER A 65 1.49 8.08 -10.98
C SER A 65 0.00 8.39 -11.12
N GLU A 66 -0.36 9.67 -11.11
CA GLU A 66 -1.75 10.06 -11.33
C GLU A 66 -2.27 9.52 -12.66
N GLN A 67 -3.43 8.87 -12.63
CA GLN A 67 -4.05 8.29 -13.83
C GLN A 67 -5.56 8.16 -13.65
N LYS A 68 -6.28 8.09 -14.77
CA LYS A 68 -7.68 7.65 -14.74
C LYS A 68 -7.73 6.14 -14.59
N GLY A 69 -8.64 5.64 -13.76
CA GLY A 69 -8.85 4.20 -13.61
C GLY A 69 -10.29 3.88 -13.28
N MET A 70 -10.66 2.62 -13.48
CA MET A 70 -11.98 2.11 -13.15
C MET A 70 -11.92 1.36 -11.82
N VAL A 71 -12.72 1.80 -10.86
CA VAL A 71 -12.85 1.16 -9.54
C VAL A 71 -14.31 0.98 -9.23
N ASN A 72 -14.72 -0.25 -8.89
CA ASN A 72 -16.11 -0.62 -8.63
C ASN A 72 -17.09 -0.17 -9.75
N GLY A 73 -16.65 -0.31 -11.01
CA GLY A 73 -17.45 0.07 -12.18
C GLY A 73 -17.60 1.57 -12.43
N ARG A 74 -16.89 2.43 -11.69
CA ARG A 74 -16.88 3.89 -11.89
C ARG A 74 -15.50 4.36 -12.33
N GLU A 75 -15.47 5.24 -13.34
CA GLU A 75 -14.24 5.93 -13.72
C GLU A 75 -13.93 7.03 -12.70
N ILE A 76 -12.72 7.00 -12.15
CA ILE A 76 -12.25 7.96 -11.15
C ILE A 76 -10.81 8.40 -11.47
N LEU A 77 -10.46 9.62 -11.08
CA LEU A 77 -9.07 10.07 -11.08
C LEU A 77 -8.37 9.45 -9.87
N LEU A 78 -7.36 8.62 -10.13
CA LEU A 78 -6.52 7.97 -9.13
C LEU A 78 -5.27 8.83 -8.93
N ALA A 79 -5.20 9.54 -7.82
CA ALA A 79 -4.00 10.28 -7.44
C ALA A 79 -2.83 9.33 -7.14
N SER A 80 -1.60 9.82 -7.26
CA SER A 80 -0.41 9.10 -6.78
C SER A 80 -0.54 8.79 -5.28
N GLY A 81 -0.15 7.58 -4.88
CA GLY A 81 -0.35 7.03 -3.53
C GLY A 81 -1.73 6.42 -3.29
N THR A 82 -2.62 6.37 -4.28
CA THR A 82 -3.94 5.75 -4.12
C THR A 82 -3.81 4.25 -3.94
N ASN A 83 -4.35 3.73 -2.82
CA ASN A 83 -4.45 2.31 -2.56
C ASN A 83 -5.67 1.72 -3.28
N LEU A 84 -5.46 0.70 -4.11
CA LEU A 84 -6.49 0.02 -4.90
C LEU A 84 -7.02 -1.23 -4.21
N PRO A 85 -8.27 -1.62 -4.51
CA PRO A 85 -8.82 -2.88 -4.05
C PRO A 85 -7.99 -4.08 -4.48
N ILE A 86 -8.06 -5.14 -3.68
CA ILE A 86 -7.36 -6.40 -3.91
C ILE A 86 -8.33 -7.56 -3.85
N ALA A 87 -7.95 -8.63 -4.55
CA ALA A 87 -8.59 -9.94 -4.39
C ALA A 87 -8.09 -10.65 -3.13
N GLY A 88 -8.85 -11.65 -2.69
CA GLY A 88 -8.52 -12.53 -1.57
C GLY A 88 -8.47 -11.80 -0.23
N LEU A 89 -9.40 -10.86 0.00
CA LEU A 89 -9.42 -10.10 1.25
C LEU A 89 -9.82 -10.99 2.43
N GLU A 90 -10.75 -11.90 2.25
CA GLU A 90 -11.25 -12.78 3.32
C GLU A 90 -10.15 -13.65 3.90
N GLU A 91 -9.35 -14.29 3.04
CA GLU A 91 -8.22 -15.11 3.42
C GLU A 91 -7.12 -14.29 4.13
N LYS A 92 -6.91 -13.05 3.68
CA LYS A 92 -5.96 -12.13 4.32
C LYS A 92 -6.44 -11.67 5.69
N VAL A 93 -7.73 -11.41 5.85
CA VAL A 93 -8.34 -11.04 7.13
C VAL A 93 -8.26 -12.22 8.10
N ALA A 94 -8.60 -13.43 7.64
CA ALA A 94 -8.46 -14.65 8.44
C ALA A 94 -7.02 -14.87 8.91
N ALA A 95 -6.04 -14.76 7.99
CA ALA A 95 -4.63 -14.87 8.33
C ALA A 95 -4.17 -13.80 9.34
N CYS A 96 -4.69 -12.57 9.25
CA CYS A 96 -4.40 -11.53 10.24
C CYS A 96 -4.96 -11.89 11.62
N ALA A 97 -6.20 -12.39 11.67
CA ALA A 97 -6.83 -12.82 12.91
C ALA A 97 -6.07 -13.96 13.58
N GLU A 98 -5.63 -14.97 12.83
CA GLU A 98 -4.80 -16.07 13.32
C GLU A 98 -3.46 -15.61 13.92
N LYS A 99 -2.92 -14.50 13.42
CA LYS A 99 -1.66 -13.89 13.91
C LYS A 99 -1.88 -12.85 15.01
N GLY A 100 -3.11 -12.65 15.48
CA GLY A 100 -3.44 -11.65 16.50
C GLY A 100 -3.29 -10.20 16.01
N LEU A 101 -3.27 -9.98 14.70
CA LEU A 101 -3.21 -8.64 14.11
C LEU A 101 -4.61 -8.03 14.13
N ASN A 102 -4.79 -7.01 14.96
CA ASN A 102 -6.09 -6.41 15.24
C ASN A 102 -6.39 -5.16 14.41
N ARG A 103 -5.47 -4.75 13.53
CA ARG A 103 -5.64 -3.59 12.64
C ARG A 103 -5.19 -3.92 11.23
N LEU A 104 -6.06 -3.64 10.26
CA LEU A 104 -5.79 -3.85 8.84
C LEU A 104 -6.00 -2.54 8.08
N VAL A 105 -4.99 -2.12 7.31
CA VAL A 105 -5.06 -0.96 6.41
C VAL A 105 -5.42 -1.46 5.02
N LEU A 106 -6.57 -0.97 4.50
CA LEU A 106 -7.15 -1.38 3.22
C LEU A 106 -7.36 -0.20 2.28
N SER A 107 -7.71 -0.49 1.03
CA SER A 107 -8.19 0.53 0.10
C SER A 107 -9.52 1.09 0.58
N LYS A 108 -9.72 2.40 0.47
CA LYS A 108 -11.03 3.05 0.70
C LYS A 108 -12.10 2.59 -0.29
N TYR A 109 -11.70 1.99 -1.41
CA TYR A 109 -12.59 1.45 -2.41
C TYR A 109 -12.86 -0.05 -2.22
N GLN A 110 -12.22 -0.67 -1.22
CA GLN A 110 -12.42 -2.07 -0.91
C GLN A 110 -13.86 -2.26 -0.41
N THR A 111 -14.58 -3.19 -1.03
CA THR A 111 -15.85 -3.67 -0.49
C THR A 111 -15.56 -4.49 0.77
N ALA A 112 -16.30 -4.22 1.84
CA ALA A 112 -16.18 -4.99 3.07
C ALA A 112 -16.40 -6.49 2.76
N PRO A 113 -15.61 -7.39 3.35
CA PRO A 113 -15.86 -8.82 3.22
C PRO A 113 -17.23 -9.13 3.84
N LEU A 114 -17.99 -10.02 3.21
CA LEU A 114 -19.17 -10.59 3.83
C LEU A 114 -18.65 -11.55 4.90
N LEU A 115 -18.57 -11.08 6.15
CA LEU A 115 -18.32 -11.96 7.28
C LEU A 115 -19.53 -12.88 7.41
N SER A 116 -19.46 -14.08 6.81
CA SER A 116 -20.43 -15.13 7.07
C SER A 116 -20.32 -15.50 8.55
N SER A 117 -21.33 -15.12 9.32
CA SER A 117 -21.55 -15.49 10.72
C SER A 117 -21.62 -16.99 10.91
#